data_AF-A0A2U9IJP1-F1
#
_entry.id   AF-A0A2U9IJP1-F1
#
_cell.length_a   1.000
_cell.length_b   1.000
_cell.length_c   1.000
_cell.angle_alpha   90.00
_cell.angle_beta   90.00
_cell.angle_gamma   90.00
#
_symmetry.space_group_name_H-M   'P 1'
#
loop_
_entity.id
_entity.type
_entity.pdbx_description
1 polymer ?
#
loop_
_entity_poly.entity_id
_entity_poly.type
_entity_poly.pdbx_seq_one_letter_code
_entity_poly.pdbx_strand_id
1 'polypeptide(L)'
;MENISALKNELTEEDLINDYLVDITNKLDQKIIEARRNFVINQIEVPYYLELEKEIRLIFTYSQQNLLYLISRREYIKSIEEQKRKTIKIIIITSDFSSCDYGKIIKLCENDNVKFKVDGIGEKTFPNCEKVILYAYKGWIIKNFEIED
;
A
#
# COMPACT_ATOMS: atom_id res chain seq x y z
N MET A 1 9.82 38.30 17.79
CA MET A 1 9.81 36.82 17.78
C MET A 1 8.61 36.42 16.95
N GLU A 2 8.84 36.16 15.67
CA GLU A 2 7.80 35.62 14.79
C GLU A 2 7.57 34.16 15.18
N ASN A 3 6.32 33.84 15.50
CA ASN A 3 5.87 32.47 15.64
C ASN A 3 5.92 31.83 14.25
N ILE A 4 7.03 31.15 13.93
CA ILE A 4 7.07 30.21 12.82
C ILE A 4 6.20 29.03 13.27
N SER A 5 4.90 29.08 12.97
CA SER A 5 4.06 27.90 13.04
C SER A 5 4.56 26.97 11.94
N ALA A 6 5.25 25.90 12.31
CA ALA A 6 5.58 24.83 11.39
C ALA A 6 4.27 24.30 10.79
N LEU A 7 4.00 24.64 9.53
CA LEU A 7 3.01 23.91 8.75
C LEU A 7 3.54 22.49 8.64
N LYS A 8 2.94 21.56 9.41
CA LYS A 8 3.02 20.14 9.09
C LYS A 8 2.37 19.98 7.72
N ASN A 9 3.17 19.85 6.67
CA ASN A 9 2.66 19.34 5.40
C ASN A 9 2.28 17.88 5.65
N GLU A 10 0.99 17.64 5.89
CA GLU A 10 0.42 16.31 5.91
C GLU A 10 0.57 15.74 4.50
N LEU A 11 1.32 14.63 4.37
CA LEU A 11 1.40 13.87 3.11
C LEU A 11 0.00 13.43 2.71
N THR A 12 -0.37 13.69 1.46
CA THR A 12 -1.65 13.24 0.93
C THR A 12 -1.59 11.75 0.58
N GLU A 13 -2.76 11.13 0.42
CA GLU A 13 -2.87 9.76 -0.09
C GLU A 13 -2.20 9.59 -1.46
N GLU A 14 -2.29 10.63 -2.30
CA GLU A 14 -1.69 10.64 -3.64
C GLU A 14 -0.16 10.66 -3.59
N ASP A 15 0.43 11.41 -2.65
CA ASP A 15 1.89 11.46 -2.47
C ASP A 15 2.45 10.09 -2.09
N LEU A 16 1.82 9.42 -1.13
CA LEU A 16 2.24 8.08 -0.68
C LEU A 16 2.15 7.02 -1.79
N ILE A 17 1.10 7.07 -2.62
CA ILE A 17 0.95 6.17 -3.77
C ILE A 17 2.01 6.48 -4.83
N ASN A 18 2.22 7.75 -5.16
CA ASN A 18 3.20 8.15 -6.16
C ASN A 18 4.62 7.73 -5.78
N ASP A 19 5.01 7.94 -4.52
CA ASP A 19 6.31 7.50 -4.01
C ASP A 19 6.48 5.98 -4.16
N TYR A 20 5.42 5.20 -3.92
CA TYR A 20 5.43 3.76 -4.08
C TYR A 20 5.65 3.36 -5.53
N LEU A 21 4.94 4.02 -6.44
CA LEU A 21 5.07 3.75 -7.86
C LEU A 21 6.47 4.08 -8.38
N VAL A 22 7.07 5.18 -7.95
CA VAL A 22 8.44 5.54 -8.33
C VAL A 22 9.44 4.51 -7.79
N ASP A 23 9.36 4.12 -6.52
CA ASP A 23 10.27 3.13 -5.95
C ASP A 23 10.13 1.77 -6.64
N ILE A 24 8.89 1.35 -6.90
CA ILE A 24 8.63 0.00 -7.41
C ILE A 24 8.89 -0.13 -8.91
N THR A 25 8.63 0.90 -9.71
CA THR A 25 8.94 0.89 -11.15
C THR A 25 10.44 0.72 -11.39
N ASN A 26 11.30 1.23 -10.50
CA ASN A 26 12.74 1.03 -10.56
C ASN A 26 13.19 -0.38 -10.14
N LYS A 27 12.40 -1.10 -9.34
CA LYS A 27 12.72 -2.43 -8.79
C LYS A 27 12.06 -3.58 -9.56
N LEU A 28 10.99 -3.29 -10.30
CA LEU A 28 10.22 -4.29 -11.02
C LEU A 28 10.97 -4.76 -12.26
N ASP A 29 11.57 -5.94 -12.17
CA ASP A 29 12.07 -6.70 -13.32
C ASP A 29 10.91 -7.42 -14.05
N GLN A 30 9.83 -6.68 -14.35
CA GLN A 30 8.65 -7.17 -15.05
C GLN A 30 8.11 -6.09 -15.99
N LYS A 31 7.58 -6.53 -17.14
CA LYS A 31 6.89 -5.63 -18.06
C LYS A 31 5.57 -5.15 -17.47
N ILE A 32 5.39 -3.83 -17.42
CA ILE A 32 4.10 -3.20 -17.10
C ILE A 32 3.17 -3.39 -18.31
N ILE A 33 2.02 -4.01 -18.07
CA ILE A 33 0.97 -4.21 -19.08
C ILE A 33 -0.01 -3.06 -19.02
N GLU A 34 -0.43 -2.67 -17.81
CA GLU A 34 -1.44 -1.64 -17.62
C GLU A 34 -1.31 -0.97 -16.25
N ALA A 35 -1.61 0.34 -16.20
CA ALA A 35 -1.67 1.12 -14.97
C ALA A 35 -2.89 2.05 -15.02
N ARG A 36 -3.71 2.06 -13.96
CA ARG A 36 -4.92 2.89 -13.88
C ARG A 36 -5.09 3.49 -12.48
N ARG A 37 -5.56 4.73 -12.42
CA ARG A 37 -5.98 5.43 -11.20
C ARG A 37 -7.49 5.36 -11.05
N ASN A 38 -7.99 5.30 -9.81
CA ASN A 38 -9.42 5.30 -9.47
C ASN A 38 -10.21 4.31 -10.33
N PHE A 39 -9.74 3.06 -10.36
CA PHE A 39 -10.24 2.03 -11.26
C PHE A 39 -11.17 1.08 -10.54
N VAL A 40 -12.25 0.66 -11.21
CA VAL A 40 -13.17 -0.36 -10.68
C VAL A 40 -12.89 -1.69 -11.37
N ILE A 41 -12.49 -2.70 -10.59
CA ILE A 41 -12.29 -4.06 -11.07
C ILE A 41 -13.05 -5.04 -10.20
N ASN A 42 -13.92 -5.84 -10.83
CA ASN A 42 -14.75 -6.84 -10.15
C ASN A 42 -15.45 -6.27 -8.90
N GLN A 43 -16.06 -5.09 -9.05
CA GLN A 43 -16.77 -4.33 -8.00
C GLN A 43 -15.86 -3.72 -6.91
N ILE A 44 -14.54 -3.82 -7.04
CA ILE A 44 -13.58 -3.20 -6.13
C ILE A 44 -13.14 -1.87 -6.73
N GLU A 45 -13.35 -0.78 -6.00
CA GLU A 45 -12.81 0.54 -6.27
C GLU A 45 -11.38 0.59 -5.74
N VAL A 46 -10.42 0.80 -6.63
CA VAL A 46 -9.00 0.75 -6.33
C VAL A 46 -8.39 2.11 -6.64
N PRO A 47 -7.80 2.81 -5.65
CA PRO A 47 -7.11 4.08 -5.89
C PRO A 47 -6.03 3.96 -6.97
N TYR A 48 -5.26 2.86 -6.95
CA TYR A 48 -4.33 2.56 -8.02
C TYR A 48 -4.23 1.06 -8.32
N TYR A 49 -4.34 0.75 -9.61
CA TYR A 49 -4.25 -0.59 -10.18
C TYR A 49 -3.01 -0.70 -11.07
N LEU A 50 -2.18 -1.72 -10.84
CA LEU A 50 -1.01 -2.03 -11.67
C LEU A 50 -1.07 -3.49 -12.12
N GLU A 51 -1.16 -3.72 -13.42
CA GLU A 51 -1.09 -5.05 -14.03
C GLU A 51 0.28 -5.28 -14.64
N LEU A 52 0.97 -6.29 -14.15
CA LEU A 52 2.25 -6.79 -14.64
C LEU A 52 2.04 -8.12 -15.37
N GLU A 53 3.12 -8.65 -15.95
CA GLU A 53 3.08 -9.92 -16.67
C GLU A 53 2.56 -11.09 -15.80
N LYS A 54 3.04 -11.21 -14.56
CA LYS A 54 2.75 -12.36 -13.68
C LYS A 54 1.83 -12.04 -12.51
N GLU A 55 1.65 -10.77 -12.19
CA GLU A 55 0.90 -10.33 -11.01
C GLU A 55 0.10 -9.05 -11.27
N ILE A 56 -0.90 -8.83 -10.43
CA ILE A 56 -1.69 -7.61 -10.36
C ILE A 56 -1.53 -7.04 -8.96
N ARG A 57 -1.26 -5.74 -8.85
CA ARG A 57 -1.16 -5.01 -7.60
C ARG A 57 -2.36 -4.09 -7.43
N LEU A 58 -3.10 -4.27 -6.34
CA LEU A 58 -4.19 -3.41 -5.90
C LEU A 58 -3.67 -2.55 -4.75
N ILE A 59 -3.55 -1.25 -4.97
CA ILE A 59 -2.80 -0.35 -4.07
C ILE A 59 -3.77 0.56 -3.33
N PHE A 60 -3.63 0.58 -2.00
CA PHE A 60 -4.45 1.36 -1.08
C PHE A 60 -3.56 2.03 -0.05
N THR A 61 -3.99 3.18 0.45
CA THR A 61 -3.43 3.74 1.68
C THR A 61 -4.03 3.06 2.91
N TYR A 62 -3.24 3.01 3.97
CA TYR A 62 -3.70 2.53 5.25
C TYR A 62 -4.72 3.50 5.84
N SER A 63 -5.95 3.02 5.97
CA SER A 63 -6.97 3.60 6.81
C SER A 63 -7.86 2.48 7.34
N GLN A 64 -8.49 2.68 8.51
CA GLN A 64 -9.42 1.65 9.02
C GLN A 64 -10.58 1.39 8.07
N GLN A 65 -11.02 2.40 7.33
CA GLN A 65 -12.09 2.29 6.34
C GLN A 65 -11.66 1.42 5.15
N ASN A 66 -10.47 1.67 4.59
CA ASN A 66 -9.93 0.88 3.47
C ASN A 66 -9.75 -0.59 3.87
N LEU A 67 -9.29 -0.86 5.10
CA LEU A 67 -9.18 -2.23 5.60
C LEU A 67 -10.53 -2.93 5.71
N LEU A 68 -11.54 -2.28 6.30
CA LEU A 68 -12.88 -2.85 6.42
C LEU A 68 -13.52 -3.10 5.06
N TYR A 69 -13.33 -2.14 4.14
CA TYR A 69 -13.75 -2.25 2.75
C TYR A 69 -13.14 -3.49 2.09
N LEU A 70 -11.81 -3.63 2.11
CA LEU A 70 -11.11 -4.77 1.53
C LEU A 70 -11.50 -6.10 2.19
N ILE A 71 -11.67 -6.12 3.52
CA ILE A 71 -12.15 -7.28 4.26
C ILE A 71 -13.52 -7.73 3.74
N SER A 72 -14.45 -6.79 3.53
CA SER A 72 -15.78 -7.10 3.03
C SER A 72 -15.79 -7.57 1.57
N ARG A 73 -14.70 -7.35 0.82
CA ARG A 73 -14.58 -7.66 -0.61
C ARG A 73 -13.63 -8.81 -0.94
N ARG A 74 -13.18 -9.60 0.05
CA ARG A 74 -12.20 -10.69 -0.19
C ARG A 74 -12.61 -11.68 -1.28
N GLU A 75 -13.87 -12.08 -1.34
CA GLU A 75 -14.37 -13.00 -2.39
C GLU A 75 -14.28 -12.39 -3.79
N TYR A 76 -14.44 -11.06 -3.92
CA TYR A 76 -14.23 -10.36 -5.18
C TYR A 76 -12.74 -10.29 -5.54
N ILE A 77 -11.86 -10.14 -4.55
CA ILE A 77 -10.40 -10.16 -4.78
C ILE A 77 -9.97 -11.54 -5.29
N LYS A 78 -10.45 -12.62 -4.66
CA LYS A 78 -10.20 -14.00 -5.09
C LYS A 78 -10.66 -14.24 -6.53
N SER A 79 -11.86 -13.78 -6.88
CA SER A 79 -12.36 -13.98 -8.24
C SER A 79 -11.61 -13.16 -9.30
N ILE A 80 -10.96 -12.04 -8.97
CA ILE A 80 -10.04 -11.37 -9.91
C ILE A 80 -8.85 -12.28 -10.25
N GLU A 81 -8.24 -12.90 -9.23
CA GLU A 81 -7.10 -13.82 -9.39
C GLU A 81 -7.46 -14.99 -10.31
N GLU A 82 -8.63 -15.60 -10.10
CA GLU A 82 -9.16 -16.70 -10.92
C GLU A 82 -9.42 -16.27 -12.37
N GLN A 83 -10.04 -15.12 -12.58
CA GLN A 83 -10.36 -14.60 -13.92
C GLN A 83 -9.12 -14.20 -14.70
N LYS A 84 -8.16 -13.52 -14.04
CA LYS A 84 -6.96 -12.99 -14.67
C LYS A 84 -5.83 -14.01 -14.78
N ARG A 85 -5.90 -15.12 -14.04
CA ARG A 85 -4.84 -16.15 -13.94
C ARG A 85 -3.48 -15.54 -13.59
N LYS A 86 -3.48 -14.55 -12.70
CA LYS A 86 -2.30 -13.82 -12.22
C LYS A 86 -2.38 -13.70 -10.71
N THR A 87 -1.22 -13.75 -10.05
CA THR A 87 -1.15 -13.54 -8.61
C THR A 87 -1.67 -12.14 -8.26
N ILE A 88 -2.57 -12.05 -7.29
CA ILE A 88 -3.05 -10.76 -6.78
C ILE A 88 -2.27 -10.40 -5.51
N LYS A 89 -1.71 -9.18 -5.51
CA LYS A 89 -1.10 -8.56 -4.34
C LYS A 89 -1.87 -7.30 -3.96
N ILE A 90 -2.29 -7.21 -2.70
CA ILE A 90 -2.83 -6.01 -2.08
C ILE A 90 -1.64 -5.29 -1.45
N ILE A 91 -1.38 -4.09 -1.92
CA ILE A 91 -0.36 -3.21 -1.37
C ILE A 91 -1.06 -2.21 -0.47
N ILE A 92 -0.71 -2.21 0.81
CA ILE A 92 -1.18 -1.21 1.77
C ILE A 92 -0.02 -0.29 2.07
N ILE A 93 -0.18 1.00 1.83
CA ILE A 93 0.85 2.01 2.03
C ILE A 93 0.53 2.80 3.30
N THR A 94 1.49 2.92 4.21
CA THR A 94 1.34 3.73 5.43
C THR A 94 2.52 4.70 5.58
N SER A 95 2.28 5.86 6.21
CA SER A 95 3.35 6.76 6.64
C SER A 95 4.01 6.28 7.94
N ASP A 96 3.35 5.42 8.70
CA ASP A 96 3.87 4.90 9.96
C ASP A 96 3.30 3.50 10.26
N PHE A 97 4.20 2.52 10.42
CA PHE A 97 3.86 1.17 10.86
C PHE A 97 3.24 1.13 12.26
N SER A 98 3.56 2.09 13.14
CA SER A 98 3.07 2.10 14.52
C SER A 98 1.55 2.30 14.59
N SER A 99 0.98 2.96 13.57
CA SER A 99 -0.46 3.20 13.44
C SER A 99 -1.25 2.00 12.90
N CYS A 100 -0.55 0.95 12.43
CA CYS A 100 -1.18 -0.17 11.74
C CYS A 100 -1.82 -1.19 12.69
N ASP A 101 -3.11 -1.44 12.50
CA ASP A 101 -3.82 -2.57 13.09
C ASP A 101 -3.50 -3.83 12.28
N TYR A 102 -2.40 -4.48 12.65
CA TYR A 102 -1.97 -5.72 12.02
C TYR A 102 -3.04 -6.81 12.09
N GLY A 103 -3.86 -6.86 13.15
CA GLY A 103 -4.98 -7.79 13.28
C GLY A 103 -5.98 -7.66 12.14
N LYS A 104 -6.36 -6.42 11.79
CA LYS A 104 -7.23 -6.16 10.64
C LYS A 104 -6.54 -6.40 9.30
N ILE A 105 -5.26 -6.09 9.17
CA ILE A 105 -4.51 -6.38 7.93
C ILE A 105 -4.48 -7.89 7.66
N ILE A 106 -4.23 -8.69 8.69
CA ILE A 106 -4.21 -10.15 8.61
C ILE A 106 -5.57 -10.73 8.27
N LYS A 107 -6.64 -10.11 8.76
CA LYS A 107 -7.99 -10.55 8.41
C LYS A 107 -8.14 -10.63 6.90
N LEU A 108 -7.53 -9.74 6.10
CA LEU A 108 -7.53 -9.84 4.62
C LEU A 108 -7.02 -11.19 4.08
N CYS A 109 -6.17 -11.86 4.85
CA CYS A 109 -5.50 -13.10 4.50
C CYS A 109 -6.22 -14.36 4.98
N GLU A 110 -7.37 -14.22 5.64
CA GLU A 110 -8.13 -15.34 6.25
C GLU A 110 -7.34 -16.15 7.29
N ASN A 111 -6.29 -15.56 7.87
CA ASN A 111 -5.29 -16.31 8.63
C ASN A 111 -5.05 -15.70 10.02
N ASP A 112 -5.91 -15.99 11.00
CA ASP A 112 -5.87 -15.31 12.32
C ASP A 112 -4.65 -15.64 13.21
N ASN A 113 -3.79 -16.60 12.82
CA ASN A 113 -2.73 -17.17 13.66
C ASN A 113 -1.30 -16.73 13.35
N VAL A 114 -1.11 -15.61 12.64
CA VAL A 114 0.23 -15.16 12.29
C VAL A 114 0.88 -14.43 13.48
N LYS A 115 2.10 -14.85 13.86
CA LYS A 115 2.92 -14.15 14.87
C LYS A 115 3.82 -13.14 14.16
N PHE A 116 3.91 -11.92 14.69
CA PHE A 116 4.71 -10.85 14.09
C PHE A 116 5.87 -10.43 14.95
N LYS A 117 6.98 -10.16 14.28
CA LYS A 117 8.04 -9.29 14.75
C LYS A 117 8.01 -8.01 13.91
N VAL A 118 8.11 -6.84 14.53
CA VAL A 118 8.17 -5.54 13.86
C VAL A 118 9.58 -5.00 14.02
N ASP A 119 10.36 -5.03 12.94
CA ASP A 119 11.66 -4.35 12.85
C ASP A 119 11.51 -3.35 11.66
N GLY A 120 11.73 -2.04 11.85
CA GLY A 120 11.69 -1.04 10.74
C GLY A 120 13.03 -1.00 10.01
N ILE A 121 13.19 -0.79 8.69
CA ILE A 121 12.50 -0.04 7.62
C ILE A 121 12.30 -1.00 6.43
N GLY A 122 11.18 -0.93 5.68
CA GLY A 122 11.06 -1.64 4.39
C GLY A 122 9.68 -2.23 4.08
N GLU A 123 9.63 -3.02 3.02
CA GLU A 123 8.48 -3.85 2.64
C GLU A 123 8.27 -4.94 3.71
N LYS A 124 7.03 -5.06 4.23
CA LYS A 124 6.65 -6.17 5.09
C LYS A 124 5.70 -7.09 4.36
N THR A 125 6.21 -8.27 4.04
CA THR A 125 5.40 -9.40 3.59
C THR A 125 4.93 -10.20 4.80
N PHE A 126 3.72 -10.73 4.71
CA PHE A 126 3.15 -11.58 5.74
C PHE A 126 3.42 -13.02 5.30
N PRO A 127 4.28 -13.81 5.97
CA PRO A 127 4.77 -15.08 5.43
C PRO A 127 3.67 -16.12 5.18
N ASN A 128 2.57 -16.07 5.94
CA ASN A 128 1.38 -16.92 5.73
C ASN A 128 0.26 -16.17 4.98
N CYS A 129 0.59 -15.04 4.37
CA CYS A 129 -0.28 -14.21 3.57
C CYS A 129 0.51 -13.55 2.44
N GLU A 130 0.81 -14.35 1.44
CA GLU A 130 1.58 -13.95 0.25
C GLU A 130 0.89 -12.84 -0.56
N LYS A 131 -0.41 -12.63 -0.32
CA LYS A 131 -1.24 -11.67 -1.04
C LYS A 131 -1.21 -10.25 -0.47
N VAL A 132 -0.71 -10.02 0.75
CA VAL A 132 -0.72 -8.67 1.35
C VAL A 132 0.71 -8.22 1.60
N ILE A 133 1.00 -7.01 1.13
CA ILE A 133 2.28 -6.34 1.33
C ILE A 133 1.99 -5.01 2.01
N LEU A 134 2.56 -4.80 3.18
CA LEU A 134 2.52 -3.51 3.85
C LEU A 134 3.82 -2.78 3.54
N TYR A 135 3.68 -1.64 2.87
CA TYR A 135 4.78 -0.77 2.51
C TYR A 135 4.70 0.48 3.40
N ALA A 136 5.80 0.85 4.04
CA ALA A 136 5.84 2.07 4.84
C ALA A 136 6.95 3.01 4.42
N TYR A 137 6.63 4.30 4.40
CA TYR A 137 7.59 5.37 4.20
C TYR A 137 8.11 5.85 5.55
N LYS A 138 9.41 5.64 5.85
CA LYS A 138 10.05 6.40 6.93
C LYS A 138 10.50 7.76 6.39
N GLY A 139 9.90 8.83 6.91
CA GLY A 139 10.56 10.13 7.00
C GLY A 139 10.75 10.91 5.71
N TRP A 140 9.65 11.33 5.08
CA TRP A 140 9.60 12.68 4.49
C TRP A 140 8.82 13.59 5.44
N ILE A 141 9.37 13.79 6.64
CA ILE A 141 9.38 15.15 7.16
C ILE A 141 10.28 15.87 6.17
N ILE A 142 9.73 16.86 5.46
CA ILE A 142 10.48 17.73 4.56
C ILE A 142 11.87 17.94 5.13
N LYS A 143 12.90 17.46 4.42
CA LYS A 143 14.24 18.03 4.59
C LYS A 143 14.01 19.52 4.41
N ASN A 144 14.15 20.30 5.49
CA ASN A 144 14.38 21.72 5.37
C ASN A 144 15.48 21.84 4.31
N PHE A 145 15.15 22.36 3.14
CA PHE A 145 16.18 23.00 2.35
C PHE A 145 16.59 24.16 3.23
N GLU A 146 17.76 24.03 3.86
CA GLU A 146 18.46 25.19 4.37
C GLU A 146 18.53 26.18 3.21
N ILE A 147 17.92 27.35 3.41
CA ILE A 147 18.28 28.50 2.59
C ILE A 147 19.62 28.92 3.16
N GLU A 148 20.70 28.61 2.43
CA GLU A 148 21.99 29.24 2.66
C GLU A 148 21.81 30.74 2.37
N ASP A 149 22.04 31.57 3.39
CA ASP A 149 22.36 32.99 3.24
C ASP A 149 23.87 33.16 3.05
#